data_AF-A0A7V9J7R7-F1
#
_entry.id   AF-A0A7V9J7R7-F1
#
_cell.length_a   1.000
_cell.length_b   1.000
_cell.length_c   1.000
_cell.angle_alpha   90.00
_cell.angle_beta   90.00
_cell.angle_gamma   90.00
#
_symmetry.space_group_name_H-M   'P 1'
#
loop_
_entity.id
_entity.type
_entity.pdbx_description
1 polymer ?
#
loop_
_entity_poly.entity_id
_entity_poly.type
_entity_poly.pdbx_seq_one_letter_code
_entity_poly.pdbx_strand_id
1 'polypeptide(L)'
;MVLAALVAVGIVAAFTLGGGDAGGSEVPAQRPFLPQRDDSFPANLEGPNTYAVARISGRRLLYRSPGGEARLRIADQTEWDTPRALSVVKHRGDWLAVLVPELKNGELGWIHISQVRRLYAVTWSLHVDVSRREIVVRRDGRRVRRLRVGVGRPGHSTPTGRFAVTDRLRVTDPASPYGCCVLALTGHQTKLPPGWPGGDRLAVHATANLSNLGQAVSAGCMRSDPRDARWLIRQVPLGTPVFIRE
;
A
#
# COMPACT_ATOMS: atom_id res chain seq x y z
N MET A 1 27.96 -29.59 39.65
CA MET A 1 27.45 -30.87 40.21
C MET A 1 26.04 -30.61 40.67
N VAL A 2 25.06 -30.81 39.78
CA VAL A 2 24.16 -31.98 39.77
C VAL A 2 23.53 -32.20 41.13
N LEU A 3 22.23 -31.94 41.24
CA LEU A 3 21.28 -32.98 41.64
C LEU A 3 19.88 -32.62 41.14
N ALA A 4 19.38 -33.46 40.24
CA ALA A 4 17.98 -33.61 39.97
C ALA A 4 17.32 -34.39 41.12
N ALA A 5 16.06 -34.12 41.40
CA ALA A 5 15.19 -35.04 42.12
C ALA A 5 13.80 -35.04 41.47
N LEU A 6 13.44 -36.23 41.04
CA LEU A 6 12.22 -36.69 40.39
C LEU A 6 11.20 -37.15 41.45
N VAL A 7 9.91 -37.11 41.08
CA VAL A 7 8.89 -38.16 41.37
C VAL A 7 8.38 -38.17 42.84
N ALA A 8 7.11 -38.38 43.22
CA ALA A 8 5.88 -38.84 42.58
C ALA A 8 4.68 -38.64 43.55
N VAL A 9 3.45 -38.74 42.99
CA VAL A 9 2.23 -39.40 43.55
C VAL A 9 1.69 -38.83 44.88
N GLY A 10 0.48 -38.25 44.95
CA GLY A 10 -0.86 -38.83 44.73
C GLY A 10 -1.74 -38.27 45.88
N ILE A 11 -3.04 -37.98 45.72
CA ILE A 11 -4.16 -38.86 46.11
C ILE A 11 -5.48 -38.06 46.02
N VAL A 12 -6.47 -38.67 45.36
CA VAL A 12 -7.92 -38.76 45.63
C VAL A 12 -8.82 -37.50 45.65
N ALA A 13 -9.60 -37.42 44.56
CA ALA A 13 -11.05 -37.20 44.41
C ALA A 13 -11.87 -36.42 45.46
N ALA A 14 -12.62 -35.45 44.96
CA ALA A 14 -14.03 -35.25 45.32
C ALA A 14 -14.81 -34.78 44.08
N PHE A 15 -15.82 -35.55 43.69
CA PHE A 15 -16.83 -35.17 42.71
C PHE A 15 -17.76 -34.13 43.33
N THR A 16 -17.91 -32.97 42.69
CA THR A 16 -19.14 -32.18 42.76
C THR A 16 -19.54 -31.74 41.36
N LEU A 17 -20.75 -32.16 40.98
CA LEU A 17 -21.48 -31.76 39.79
C LEU A 17 -21.94 -30.31 39.97
N GLY A 18 -21.68 -29.44 38.98
CA GLY A 18 -22.17 -28.08 38.97
C GLY A 18 -21.67 -27.34 37.74
N GLY A 19 -22.58 -27.11 36.78
CA GLY A 19 -22.26 -26.64 35.44
C GLY A 19 -21.70 -25.22 35.37
N GLY A 20 -20.94 -24.98 34.31
CA GLY A 20 -20.38 -23.69 33.96
C GLY A 20 -19.12 -23.86 33.14
N ASP A 21 -19.25 -24.29 31.89
CA ASP A 21 -18.17 -24.23 30.91
C ASP A 21 -17.78 -22.76 30.72
N ALA A 22 -16.75 -22.33 31.46
CA ALA A 22 -16.00 -21.12 31.17
C ALA A 22 -15.13 -21.42 29.94
N GLY A 23 -15.77 -21.43 28.78
CA GLY A 23 -15.10 -21.38 27.48
C GLY A 23 -14.39 -20.04 27.35
N GLY A 24 -13.14 -19.98 27.81
CA GLY A 24 -12.21 -18.91 27.49
C GLY A 24 -12.09 -18.82 25.97
N SER A 25 -12.79 -17.85 25.39
CA SER A 25 -12.71 -17.56 23.96
C SER A 25 -11.36 -16.90 23.71
N GLU A 26 -10.37 -17.72 23.37
CA GLU A 26 -9.13 -17.26 22.77
C GLU A 26 -9.47 -16.53 21.46
N VAL A 27 -9.24 -15.23 21.42
CA VAL A 27 -9.40 -14.43 20.19
C VAL A 27 -8.43 -15.01 19.15
N PRO A 28 -8.88 -15.52 17.99
CA PRO A 28 -7.97 -16.13 17.03
C PRO A 28 -6.99 -15.05 16.55
N ALA A 29 -5.69 -15.30 16.70
CA ALA A 29 -4.66 -14.49 16.08
C ALA A 29 -4.94 -14.39 14.57
N GLN A 30 -5.04 -13.16 14.06
CA GLN A 30 -5.34 -12.88 12.66
C GLN A 30 -4.31 -13.59 11.77
N ARG A 31 -4.79 -14.52 10.93
CA ARG A 31 -3.94 -15.26 9.99
C ARG A 31 -3.41 -14.31 8.91
N PRO A 32 -2.11 -14.37 8.56
CA PRO A 32 -1.54 -13.55 7.49
C PRO A 32 -2.19 -13.84 6.14
N PHE A 33 -2.44 -12.78 5.38
CA PHE A 33 -2.97 -12.79 4.02
C PHE A 33 -1.92 -13.29 3.01
N LEU A 34 -2.33 -14.14 2.06
CA LEU A 34 -1.48 -14.69 0.99
C LEU A 34 -2.04 -14.29 -0.40
N PRO A 35 -1.45 -13.29 -1.08
CA PRO A 35 -1.90 -12.86 -2.41
C PRO A 35 -1.30 -13.66 -3.57
N GLN A 36 -2.11 -13.87 -4.61
CA GLN A 36 -1.68 -14.44 -5.90
C GLN A 36 -0.94 -13.40 -6.76
N ARG A 37 0.22 -13.82 -7.31
CA ARG A 37 1.08 -13.04 -8.21
C ARG A 37 0.51 -12.91 -9.62
N ASP A 38 0.76 -11.76 -10.23
CA ASP A 38 0.47 -11.48 -11.64
C ASP A 38 1.73 -10.84 -12.25
N ASP A 39 2.41 -11.63 -13.09
CA ASP A 39 3.77 -11.40 -13.58
C ASP A 39 3.76 -11.24 -15.11
N SER A 40 3.71 -10.01 -15.63
CA SER A 40 4.42 -9.55 -16.85
C SER A 40 3.91 -8.19 -17.33
N PHE A 41 4.81 -7.21 -17.51
CA PHE A 41 4.53 -6.02 -18.32
C PHE A 41 5.79 -5.56 -19.11
N PRO A 42 5.62 -5.11 -20.36
CA PRO A 42 6.71 -4.60 -21.20
C PRO A 42 6.97 -3.11 -20.94
N ALA A 43 8.14 -2.62 -21.36
CA ALA A 43 8.47 -1.20 -21.30
C ALA A 43 9.25 -0.74 -22.52
N ASN A 44 8.80 0.37 -23.06
CA ASN A 44 9.59 1.26 -23.88
C ASN A 44 9.85 2.52 -23.04
N LEU A 45 11.12 2.89 -22.85
CA LEU A 45 11.56 3.85 -21.81
C LEU A 45 11.53 5.32 -22.24
N GLU A 46 11.29 5.60 -23.52
CA GLU A 46 11.49 6.92 -24.11
C GLU A 46 10.24 7.37 -24.88
N GLY A 47 9.37 8.13 -24.21
CA GLY A 47 8.24 8.79 -24.86
C GLY A 47 7.63 9.89 -24.00
N PRO A 48 6.98 10.90 -24.60
CA PRO A 48 6.15 11.80 -23.82
C PRO A 48 5.08 10.99 -23.07
N ASN A 49 4.94 11.23 -21.75
CA ASN A 49 4.05 10.49 -20.85
C ASN A 49 4.47 9.05 -20.49
N THR A 50 5.76 8.72 -20.56
CA THR A 50 6.33 7.51 -19.93
C THR A 50 6.91 7.80 -18.55
N TYR A 51 6.76 6.89 -17.61
CA TYR A 51 7.28 7.00 -16.25
C TYR A 51 8.16 5.80 -15.91
N ALA A 52 9.43 6.05 -15.61
CA ALA A 52 10.38 4.99 -15.27
C ALA A 52 10.06 4.34 -13.91
N VAL A 53 10.22 3.03 -13.86
CA VAL A 53 9.98 2.16 -12.71
C VAL A 53 11.15 1.18 -12.59
N ALA A 54 11.74 1.12 -11.40
CA ALA A 54 12.82 0.20 -11.08
C ALA A 54 12.29 -1.03 -10.31
N ARG A 55 12.60 -2.22 -10.83
CA ARG A 55 12.39 -3.51 -10.17
C ARG A 55 13.66 -3.90 -9.44
N ILE A 56 13.54 -4.29 -8.18
CA ILE A 56 14.65 -4.82 -7.39
C ILE A 56 14.47 -6.32 -7.13
N SER A 57 15.52 -6.97 -6.65
CA SER A 57 15.51 -8.35 -6.16
C SER A 57 16.35 -8.47 -4.90
N GLY A 58 15.97 -9.34 -3.98
CA GLY A 58 16.55 -9.39 -2.64
C GLY A 58 16.48 -8.05 -1.91
N ARG A 59 17.33 -7.90 -0.90
CA ARG A 59 17.38 -6.66 -0.11
C ARG A 59 18.29 -5.64 -0.77
N ARG A 60 17.87 -4.38 -0.81
CA ARG A 60 18.63 -3.26 -1.40
C ARG A 60 18.71 -2.07 -0.47
N LEU A 61 19.83 -1.36 -0.52
CA LEU A 61 20.03 -0.12 0.22
C LEU A 61 19.47 1.05 -0.58
N LEU A 62 18.76 1.93 0.11
CA LEU A 62 18.48 3.28 -0.36
C LEU A 62 19.33 4.26 0.40
N TYR A 63 19.75 5.32 -0.28
CA TYR A 63 20.69 6.32 0.20
C TYR A 63 20.00 7.68 0.33
N ARG A 64 20.56 8.55 1.17
CA ARG A 64 20.05 9.93 1.34
C ARG A 64 20.31 10.80 0.10
N SER A 65 21.41 10.53 -0.57
CA SER A 65 21.87 11.22 -1.77
C SER A 65 22.73 10.27 -2.62
N PRO A 66 22.98 10.60 -3.89
CA PRO A 66 23.94 9.86 -4.72
C PRO A 66 25.31 9.75 -4.06
N GLY A 67 25.80 8.52 -3.84
CA GLY A 67 27.08 8.24 -3.18
C GLY A 67 27.15 8.60 -1.70
N GLY A 68 26.04 9.02 -1.10
CA GLY A 68 25.98 9.42 0.31
C GLY A 68 25.81 8.24 1.27
N GLU A 69 25.37 8.56 2.48
CA GLU A 69 25.09 7.54 3.50
C GLU A 69 23.86 6.70 3.17
N ALA A 70 23.94 5.41 3.52
CA ALA A 70 22.80 4.51 3.48
C ALA A 70 21.72 5.03 4.46
N ARG A 71 20.49 5.13 3.95
CA ARG A 71 19.33 5.66 4.65
C ARG A 71 18.43 4.56 5.20
N LEU A 72 18.12 3.56 4.36
CA LEU A 72 17.31 2.42 4.75
C LEU A 72 17.59 1.21 3.86
N ARG A 73 17.11 0.04 4.30
CA ARG A 73 17.19 -1.21 3.54
C ARG A 73 15.78 -1.71 3.23
N ILE A 74 15.46 -1.84 1.95
CA ILE A 74 14.17 -2.32 1.46
C ILE A 74 14.27 -3.77 0.98
N ALA A 75 13.17 -4.50 1.08
CA ALA A 75 13.00 -5.82 0.47
C ALA A 75 12.43 -5.71 -0.95
N ASP A 76 12.50 -6.77 -1.73
CA ASP A 76 11.97 -6.84 -3.09
C ASP A 76 10.49 -7.22 -3.18
N GLN A 77 9.80 -7.37 -2.06
CA GLN A 77 8.35 -7.51 -1.94
C GLN A 77 7.81 -6.56 -0.87
N THR A 78 6.58 -6.07 -1.02
CA THR A 78 5.86 -5.30 0.01
C THR A 78 5.43 -6.20 1.18
N GLU A 79 4.85 -5.60 2.22
CA GLU A 79 4.19 -6.30 3.33
C GLU A 79 3.02 -7.19 2.90
N TRP A 80 2.54 -7.04 1.66
CA TRP A 80 1.51 -7.88 1.04
C TRP A 80 2.08 -8.77 -0.07
N ASP A 81 3.35 -9.19 0.03
CA ASP A 81 4.05 -10.06 -0.93
C ASP A 81 4.07 -9.56 -2.39
N THR A 82 3.61 -8.33 -2.65
CA THR A 82 3.61 -7.75 -3.98
C THR A 82 5.06 -7.47 -4.36
N PRO A 83 5.54 -7.99 -5.49
CA PRO A 83 6.87 -7.66 -5.95
C PRO A 83 7.06 -6.14 -6.11
N ARG A 84 8.17 -5.62 -5.58
CA ARG A 84 8.36 -4.19 -5.39
C ARG A 84 8.68 -3.47 -6.69
N ALA A 85 7.92 -2.42 -6.98
CA ALA A 85 8.08 -1.56 -8.14
C ALA A 85 8.31 -0.12 -7.67
N LEU A 86 9.52 0.40 -7.89
CA LEU A 86 9.94 1.69 -7.39
C LEU A 86 9.71 2.75 -8.48
N SER A 87 8.74 3.64 -8.29
CA SER A 87 8.54 4.76 -9.23
C SER A 87 9.75 5.69 -9.17
N VAL A 88 10.39 5.90 -10.31
CA VAL A 88 11.52 6.82 -10.45
C VAL A 88 10.98 8.24 -10.63
N VAL A 89 11.48 9.17 -9.82
CA VAL A 89 11.12 10.59 -9.84
C VAL A 89 12.09 11.38 -10.69
N LYS A 90 13.39 11.09 -10.55
CA LYS A 90 14.48 11.68 -11.33
C LYS A 90 15.73 10.79 -11.29
N HIS A 91 16.64 11.03 -12.22
CA HIS A 91 17.95 10.38 -12.35
C HIS A 91 19.05 11.43 -12.08
N ARG A 92 20.19 11.01 -11.53
CA ARG A 92 21.44 11.79 -11.50
C ARG A 92 22.64 10.87 -11.67
N GLY A 93 23.21 10.82 -12.87
CA GLY A 93 24.20 9.79 -13.22
C GLY A 93 23.62 8.40 -12.97
N ASP A 94 24.40 7.49 -12.41
CA ASP A 94 23.96 6.12 -12.14
C ASP A 94 22.98 5.97 -10.96
N TRP A 95 22.40 7.07 -10.47
CA TRP A 95 21.51 7.08 -9.32
C TRP A 95 20.07 7.44 -9.70
N LEU A 96 19.14 6.63 -9.23
CA LEU A 96 17.70 6.84 -9.40
C LEU A 96 17.10 7.31 -8.06
N ALA A 97 16.42 8.46 -8.07
CA ALA A 97 15.61 8.90 -6.95
C ALA A 97 14.23 8.25 -7.06
N VAL A 98 13.83 7.47 -6.06
CA VAL A 98 12.61 6.67 -6.06
C VAL A 98 11.69 7.00 -4.91
N LEU A 99 10.39 6.82 -5.13
CA LEU A 99 9.38 6.84 -4.08
C LEU A 99 9.32 5.48 -3.40
N VAL A 100 9.30 5.48 -2.08
CA VAL A 100 9.09 4.29 -1.27
C VAL A 100 8.17 4.59 -0.10
N PRO A 101 7.35 3.62 0.31
CA PRO A 101 6.45 3.78 1.44
C PRO A 101 7.16 3.93 2.79
N GLU A 102 8.41 3.50 2.93
CA GLU A 102 9.11 3.60 4.22
C GLU A 102 9.59 5.03 4.55
N LEU A 103 9.43 5.97 3.61
CA LEU A 103 9.85 7.36 3.77
C LEU A 103 8.64 8.27 3.96
N LYS A 104 8.87 9.45 4.54
CA LYS A 104 7.80 10.44 4.71
C LYS A 104 7.33 10.95 3.34
N ASN A 105 6.08 11.39 3.27
CA ASN A 105 5.54 12.01 2.05
C ASN A 105 6.47 13.10 1.52
N GLY A 106 6.79 13.04 0.22
CA GLY A 106 7.67 13.99 -0.46
C GLY A 106 9.16 13.68 -0.35
N GLU A 107 9.58 12.75 0.52
CA GLU A 107 10.97 12.31 0.58
C GLU A 107 11.28 11.27 -0.50
N LEU A 108 12.54 11.25 -0.94
CA LEU A 108 13.05 10.31 -1.93
C LEU A 108 14.17 9.48 -1.33
N GLY A 109 14.24 8.22 -1.74
CA GLY A 109 15.41 7.37 -1.54
C GLY A 109 16.20 7.28 -2.83
N TRP A 110 17.52 7.25 -2.73
CA TRP A 110 18.39 7.08 -3.90
C TRP A 110 18.85 5.63 -4.01
N ILE A 111 18.73 5.03 -5.17
CA ILE A 111 19.22 3.68 -5.47
C ILE A 111 20.19 3.74 -6.66
N HIS A 112 21.34 3.10 -6.53
CA HIS A 112 22.28 2.98 -7.64
C HIS A 112 21.74 2.00 -8.69
N ILE A 113 21.95 2.26 -9.98
CA ILE A 113 21.39 1.45 -11.07
C ILE A 113 21.89 0.00 -11.02
N SER A 114 23.11 -0.25 -10.52
CA SER A 114 23.64 -1.61 -10.34
C SER A 114 22.85 -2.46 -9.33
N GLN A 115 22.06 -1.83 -8.46
CA GLN A 115 21.18 -2.52 -7.52
C GLN A 115 19.81 -2.87 -8.13
N VAL A 116 19.49 -2.31 -9.30
CA VAL A 116 18.21 -2.49 -10.00
C VAL A 116 18.30 -3.72 -10.90
N ARG A 117 17.37 -4.66 -10.73
CA ARG A 117 17.31 -5.86 -11.57
C ARG A 117 16.77 -5.54 -12.97
N ARG A 118 15.74 -4.69 -13.03
CA ARG A 118 15.10 -4.30 -14.29
C ARG A 118 14.61 -2.89 -14.21
N LEU A 119 15.01 -2.06 -15.16
CA LEU A 119 14.46 -0.73 -15.38
C LEU A 119 13.48 -0.81 -16.55
N TYR A 120 12.29 -0.27 -16.36
CA TYR A 120 11.19 -0.33 -17.32
C TYR A 120 10.33 0.93 -17.14
N ALA A 121 9.34 1.18 -18.00
CA ALA A 121 8.47 2.34 -17.95
C ALA A 121 7.01 1.91 -18.08
N VAL A 122 6.16 2.71 -17.46
CA VAL A 122 4.70 2.63 -17.57
C VAL A 122 4.19 3.91 -18.22
N THR A 123 3.13 3.81 -19.01
CA THR A 123 2.48 4.99 -19.63
C THR A 123 1.20 5.41 -18.92
N TRP A 124 0.97 4.84 -17.73
CA TRP A 124 -0.19 5.10 -16.91
C TRP A 124 0.11 6.22 -15.90
N SER A 125 -0.91 7.00 -15.55
CA SER A 125 -0.86 7.93 -14.42
C SER A 125 -2.25 8.18 -13.85
N LEU A 126 -2.31 8.44 -12.55
CA LEU A 126 -3.53 8.88 -11.87
C LEU A 126 -3.35 10.34 -11.46
N HIS A 127 -4.36 11.16 -11.74
CA HIS A 127 -4.39 12.58 -11.40
C HIS A 127 -5.60 12.82 -10.51
N VAL A 128 -5.34 13.04 -9.23
CA VAL A 128 -6.34 13.25 -8.20
C VAL A 128 -6.47 14.74 -7.96
N ASP A 129 -7.71 15.22 -8.00
CA ASP A 129 -8.09 16.58 -7.69
C ASP A 129 -9.01 16.53 -6.47
N VAL A 130 -8.50 16.96 -5.32
CA VAL A 130 -9.16 16.78 -4.01
C VAL A 130 -10.37 17.69 -3.89
N SER A 131 -10.27 18.94 -4.37
CA SER A 131 -11.37 19.90 -4.38
C SER A 131 -12.52 19.44 -5.29
N ARG A 132 -12.21 18.85 -6.44
CA ARG A 132 -13.20 18.27 -7.37
C ARG A 132 -13.61 16.86 -7.01
N ARG A 133 -12.91 16.22 -6.06
CA ARG A 133 -13.20 14.88 -5.52
C ARG A 133 -13.21 13.84 -6.63
N GLU A 134 -12.15 13.88 -7.43
CA GLU A 134 -12.07 13.17 -8.69
C GLU A 134 -10.70 12.56 -8.93
N ILE A 135 -10.69 11.40 -9.58
CA ILE A 135 -9.47 10.80 -10.16
C ILE A 135 -9.64 10.72 -11.67
N VAL A 136 -8.70 11.33 -12.40
CA VAL A 136 -8.55 11.15 -13.84
C VAL A 136 -7.41 10.15 -14.08
N VAL A 137 -7.73 9.02 -14.70
CA VAL A 137 -6.75 8.02 -15.11
C VAL A 137 -6.35 8.27 -16.54
N ARG A 138 -5.04 8.34 -16.79
CA ARG A 138 -4.47 8.52 -18.12
C ARG A 138 -3.61 7.33 -18.52
N ARG A 139 -3.59 7.05 -19.82
CA ARG A 139 -2.69 6.13 -20.49
C ARG A 139 -2.15 6.82 -21.74
N ASP A 140 -0.83 6.80 -21.93
CA ASP A 140 -0.17 7.47 -23.07
C ASP A 140 -0.53 8.97 -23.14
N GLY A 141 -0.67 9.61 -21.97
CA GLY A 141 -1.09 11.01 -21.83
C GLY A 141 -2.60 11.28 -22.04
N ARG A 142 -3.37 10.30 -22.54
CA ARG A 142 -4.80 10.45 -22.84
C ARG A 142 -5.66 9.96 -21.67
N ARG A 143 -6.74 10.68 -21.36
CA ARG A 143 -7.72 10.24 -20.35
C ARG A 143 -8.42 8.96 -20.81
N VAL A 144 -8.33 7.90 -20.01
CA VAL A 144 -9.01 6.62 -20.24
C VAL A 144 -10.17 6.38 -19.27
N ARG A 145 -10.14 7.01 -18.09
CA ARG A 145 -11.24 6.94 -17.13
C ARG A 145 -11.29 8.17 -16.24
N ARG A 146 -12.49 8.50 -15.76
CA ARG A 146 -12.77 9.55 -14.77
C ARG A 146 -13.61 8.93 -13.66
N LEU A 147 -13.19 9.07 -12.41
CA LEU A 147 -13.82 8.47 -11.25
C LEU A 147 -14.24 9.58 -10.29
N ARG A 148 -15.49 9.57 -9.87
CA ARG A 148 -15.93 10.36 -8.71
C ARG A 148 -15.55 9.61 -7.44
N VAL A 149 -14.86 10.26 -6.51
CA VAL A 149 -14.35 9.62 -5.30
C VAL A 149 -14.75 10.39 -4.04
N GLY A 150 -14.88 9.69 -2.92
CA GLY A 150 -14.86 10.33 -1.61
C GLY A 150 -13.42 10.63 -1.20
N VAL A 151 -13.16 11.76 -0.55
CA VAL A 151 -11.81 12.19 -0.12
C VAL A 151 -11.76 12.45 1.38
N GLY A 152 -10.57 12.79 1.89
CA GLY A 152 -10.37 13.15 3.29
C GLY A 152 -11.22 14.34 3.70
N ARG A 153 -11.87 14.26 4.87
CA ARG A 153 -12.66 15.35 5.45
C ARG A 153 -11.77 16.49 5.97
N PRO A 154 -12.30 17.71 6.18
CA PRO A 154 -11.53 18.80 6.80
C PRO A 154 -10.84 18.37 8.11
N GLY A 155 -9.60 18.81 8.31
CA GLY A 155 -8.74 18.37 9.42
C GLY A 155 -8.01 17.04 9.19
N HIS A 156 -8.50 16.23 8.25
CA HIS A 156 -7.95 14.93 7.85
C HIS A 156 -7.90 14.79 6.31
N SER A 157 -7.64 15.92 5.63
CA SER A 157 -7.67 16.00 4.17
C SER A 157 -6.73 14.98 3.54
N THR A 158 -7.07 14.53 2.33
CA THR A 158 -6.18 13.67 1.54
C THR A 158 -4.86 14.40 1.29
N PRO A 159 -3.70 13.85 1.69
CA PRO A 159 -2.41 14.50 1.47
C PRO A 159 -2.12 14.71 -0.02
N THR A 160 -1.68 15.91 -0.37
CA THR A 160 -1.27 16.27 -1.73
C THR A 160 0.21 15.94 -1.96
N GLY A 161 0.60 15.77 -3.23
CA GLY A 161 1.96 15.44 -3.62
C GLY A 161 2.05 14.42 -4.74
N ARG A 162 3.27 13.89 -4.95
CA ARG A 162 3.55 12.80 -5.90
C ARG A 162 3.76 11.51 -5.13
N PHE A 163 2.96 10.51 -5.46
CA PHE A 163 3.00 9.17 -4.91
C PHE A 163 3.09 8.14 -6.04
N ALA A 164 3.12 6.86 -5.71
CA ALA A 164 3.05 5.78 -6.69
C ALA A 164 2.24 4.60 -6.17
N VAL A 165 1.66 3.83 -7.10
CA VAL A 165 0.98 2.57 -6.79
C VAL A 165 1.99 1.53 -6.35
N THR A 166 1.82 1.00 -5.14
CA THR A 166 2.68 -0.08 -4.61
C THR A 166 2.03 -1.45 -4.75
N ASP A 167 0.69 -1.52 -4.62
CA ASP A 167 -0.03 -2.79 -4.54
C ASP A 167 -1.41 -2.74 -5.19
N ARG A 168 -1.86 -3.89 -5.67
CA ARG A 168 -3.20 -4.15 -6.24
C ARG A 168 -3.83 -5.29 -5.47
N LEU A 169 -4.65 -4.97 -4.47
CA LEU A 169 -5.15 -5.94 -3.50
C LEU A 169 -6.62 -6.25 -3.74
N ARG A 170 -6.96 -7.53 -3.68
CA ARG A 170 -8.35 -8.02 -3.57
C ARG A 170 -8.65 -8.28 -2.11
N VAL A 171 -9.82 -7.85 -1.67
CA VAL A 171 -10.32 -8.04 -0.31
C VAL A 171 -11.51 -8.98 -0.38
N THR A 172 -11.44 -10.06 0.38
CA THR A 172 -12.44 -11.14 0.38
C THR A 172 -13.46 -11.00 1.50
N ASP A 173 -13.11 -10.28 2.57
CA ASP A 173 -14.04 -9.99 3.66
C ASP A 173 -15.09 -8.96 3.19
N PRO A 174 -16.38 -9.35 3.08
CA PRO A 174 -17.43 -8.44 2.64
C PRO A 174 -17.73 -7.33 3.65
N ALA A 175 -17.39 -7.52 4.94
CA ALA A 175 -17.57 -6.52 5.99
C ALA A 175 -16.44 -5.48 6.02
N SER A 176 -15.38 -5.68 5.23
CA SER A 176 -14.22 -4.79 5.23
C SER A 176 -14.60 -3.36 4.82
N PRO A 177 -14.15 -2.33 5.57
CA PRO A 177 -14.37 -0.92 5.19
C PRO A 177 -13.67 -0.54 3.88
N TYR A 178 -12.74 -1.37 3.41
CA TYR A 178 -12.01 -1.19 2.16
C TYR A 178 -12.76 -1.72 0.93
N GLY A 179 -13.95 -2.29 1.12
CA GLY A 179 -14.72 -2.92 0.05
C GLY A 179 -13.95 -4.05 -0.61
N CYS A 180 -14.20 -4.34 -1.89
CA CYS A 180 -13.60 -5.48 -2.58
C CYS A 180 -12.10 -5.35 -2.91
N CYS A 181 -11.57 -4.13 -2.93
CA CYS A 181 -10.45 -3.81 -3.80
C CYS A 181 -9.69 -2.58 -3.29
N VAL A 182 -8.36 -2.68 -3.22
CA VAL A 182 -7.47 -1.61 -2.74
C VAL A 182 -6.32 -1.42 -3.72
N LEU A 183 -6.08 -0.18 -4.11
CA LEU A 183 -4.89 0.28 -4.80
C LEU A 183 -4.04 1.07 -3.80
N ALA A 184 -3.05 0.41 -3.20
CA ALA A 184 -2.21 1.02 -2.16
C ALA A 184 -1.14 1.94 -2.78
N LEU A 185 -0.80 3.02 -2.07
CA LEU A 185 0.11 4.06 -2.54
C LEU A 185 1.33 4.21 -1.63
N THR A 186 2.40 4.82 -2.13
CA THR A 186 3.58 5.18 -1.30
C THR A 186 3.29 6.23 -0.23
N GLY A 187 2.14 6.89 -0.26
CA GLY A 187 1.81 7.99 0.66
C GLY A 187 1.21 7.53 1.99
N HIS A 188 1.27 8.42 2.97
CA HIS A 188 0.72 8.25 4.33
C HIS A 188 -0.20 9.41 4.71
N GLN A 189 -1.28 9.16 5.45
CA GLN A 189 -2.05 10.20 6.11
C GLN A 189 -1.24 10.74 7.30
N THR A 190 -1.02 12.06 7.32
CA THR A 190 -0.22 12.72 8.37
C THR A 190 -1.07 13.33 9.49
N LYS A 191 -2.39 13.36 9.32
CA LYS A 191 -3.36 13.91 10.29
C LYS A 191 -4.51 12.94 10.50
N LEU A 192 -4.24 11.80 11.14
CA LEU A 192 -5.29 10.84 11.49
C LEU A 192 -6.14 11.34 12.67
N PRO A 193 -7.42 10.94 12.77
CA PRO A 193 -8.24 11.21 13.95
C PRO A 193 -7.63 10.61 15.23
N PRO A 194 -7.79 11.26 16.40
CA PRO A 194 -7.43 10.65 17.67
C PRO A 194 -8.09 9.29 17.85
N GLY A 195 -7.34 8.30 18.34
CA GLY A 195 -7.84 6.94 18.54
C GLY A 195 -8.06 6.13 17.25
N TRP A 196 -7.49 6.56 16.11
CA TRP A 196 -7.62 5.82 14.85
C TRP A 196 -7.07 4.38 14.96
N PRO A 197 -7.90 3.35 14.68
CA PRO A 197 -7.52 1.96 14.90
C PRO A 197 -6.76 1.34 13.71
N GLY A 198 -6.65 2.06 12.58
CA GLY A 198 -6.05 1.55 11.35
C GLY A 198 -4.62 2.03 11.12
N GLY A 199 -4.03 1.58 10.01
CA GLY A 199 -2.79 2.17 9.49
C GLY A 199 -3.00 3.55 8.86
N ASP A 200 -1.90 4.16 8.44
CA ASP A 200 -1.87 5.49 7.80
C ASP A 200 -1.60 5.43 6.29
N ARG A 201 -1.29 4.27 5.73
CA ARG A 201 -1.09 4.04 4.28
C ARG A 201 -2.25 4.61 3.47
N LEU A 202 -1.95 5.53 2.55
CA LEU A 202 -2.94 6.05 1.60
C LEU A 202 -3.27 5.01 0.53
N ALA A 203 -4.54 4.99 0.14
CA ALA A 203 -5.02 4.12 -0.91
C ALA A 203 -6.20 4.74 -1.66
N VAL A 204 -6.43 4.24 -2.88
CA VAL A 204 -7.75 4.28 -3.52
C VAL A 204 -8.41 2.93 -3.24
N HIS A 205 -9.57 2.92 -2.59
CA HIS A 205 -10.25 1.66 -2.25
C HIS A 205 -11.74 1.72 -2.52
N ALA A 206 -12.35 0.55 -2.70
CA ALA A 206 -13.79 0.43 -2.86
C ALA A 206 -14.55 0.85 -1.59
N THR A 207 -15.80 1.26 -1.74
CA THR A 207 -16.70 1.46 -0.61
C THR A 207 -18.09 0.90 -0.91
N ALA A 208 -18.75 0.34 0.10
CA ALA A 208 -20.16 -0.06 0.01
C ALA A 208 -21.10 1.16 0.12
N ASN A 209 -20.65 2.25 0.75
CA ASN A 209 -21.46 3.44 0.95
C ASN A 209 -21.25 4.42 -0.22
N LEU A 210 -22.02 4.23 -1.30
CA LEU A 210 -21.91 5.01 -2.53
C LEU A 210 -22.34 6.47 -2.38
N SER A 211 -23.16 6.81 -1.38
CA SER A 211 -23.58 8.21 -1.17
C SER A 211 -22.39 9.12 -0.79
N ASN A 212 -21.32 8.53 -0.25
CA ASN A 212 -20.07 9.22 0.06
C ASN A 212 -19.27 9.67 -1.18
N LEU A 213 -19.59 9.20 -2.38
CA LEU A 213 -18.83 9.53 -3.58
C LEU A 213 -19.01 11.01 -3.96
N GLY A 214 -17.90 11.72 -4.10
CA GLY A 214 -17.89 13.17 -4.28
C GLY A 214 -18.17 13.94 -2.98
N GLN A 215 -17.88 13.35 -1.82
CA GLN A 215 -17.89 14.02 -0.53
C GLN A 215 -16.52 13.95 0.18
N ALA A 216 -16.28 14.86 1.11
CA ALA A 216 -15.09 14.87 1.95
C ALA A 216 -15.43 14.20 3.30
N VAL A 217 -15.28 12.88 3.38
CA VAL A 217 -15.81 12.03 4.48
C VAL A 217 -14.83 11.00 5.01
N SER A 218 -13.69 10.77 4.34
CA SER A 218 -12.73 9.76 4.76
C SER A 218 -11.71 10.36 5.74
N ALA A 219 -10.87 9.49 6.30
CA ALA A 219 -9.68 9.89 7.06
C ALA A 219 -8.46 10.18 6.17
N GLY A 220 -8.62 10.28 4.85
CA GLY A 220 -7.53 10.58 3.90
C GLY A 220 -7.56 9.74 2.64
N CYS A 221 -7.94 8.47 2.73
CA CYS A 221 -8.02 7.59 1.55
C CYS A 221 -9.10 8.04 0.57
N MET A 222 -8.88 7.75 -0.71
CA MET A 222 -9.86 8.00 -1.75
C MET A 222 -10.82 6.80 -1.85
N ARG A 223 -12.10 7.03 -1.59
CA ARG A 223 -13.16 6.00 -1.66
C ARG A 223 -13.78 5.99 -3.05
N SER A 224 -13.86 4.84 -3.69
CA SER A 224 -14.30 4.68 -5.08
C SER A 224 -15.47 3.69 -5.19
N ASP A 225 -16.25 3.80 -6.27
CA ASP A 225 -17.23 2.78 -6.65
C ASP A 225 -16.52 1.42 -6.82
N PRO A 226 -17.08 0.31 -6.31
CA PRO A 226 -16.46 -1.01 -6.44
C PRO A 226 -16.12 -1.42 -7.89
N ARG A 227 -16.90 -1.01 -8.89
CA ARG A 227 -16.62 -1.29 -10.31
C ARG A 227 -15.37 -0.57 -10.79
N ASP A 228 -15.17 0.67 -10.35
CA ASP A 228 -13.99 1.46 -10.66
C ASP A 228 -12.75 0.94 -9.94
N ALA A 229 -12.87 0.63 -8.64
CA ALA A 229 -11.77 0.03 -7.88
C ALA A 229 -11.32 -1.32 -8.47
N ARG A 230 -12.26 -2.18 -8.89
CA ARG A 230 -11.96 -3.42 -9.64
C ARG A 230 -11.23 -3.15 -10.95
N TRP A 231 -11.64 -2.12 -11.68
CA TRP A 231 -10.99 -1.75 -12.93
C TRP A 231 -9.56 -1.26 -12.68
N LEU A 232 -9.34 -0.42 -11.66
CA LEU A 232 -8.02 0.07 -11.29
C LEU A 232 -7.04 -1.07 -11.00
N ILE A 233 -7.40 -2.01 -10.12
CA ILE A 233 -6.51 -3.14 -9.77
C ILE A 233 -6.24 -4.08 -10.95
N ARG A 234 -7.12 -4.11 -11.97
CA ARG A 234 -6.90 -4.92 -13.19
C ARG A 234 -6.03 -4.22 -14.22
N GLN A 235 -6.03 -2.89 -14.29
CA GLN A 235 -5.48 -2.16 -15.43
C GLN A 235 -4.23 -1.36 -15.09
N VAL A 236 -4.14 -0.81 -13.88
CA VAL A 236 -3.07 0.12 -13.50
C VAL A 236 -1.83 -0.68 -13.06
N PRO A 237 -0.68 -0.55 -13.74
CA PRO A 237 0.53 -1.25 -13.35
C PRO A 237 1.12 -0.73 -12.03
N LEU A 238 1.91 -1.57 -11.35
CA LEU A 238 2.70 -1.16 -10.19
C LEU A 238 3.74 -0.10 -10.58
N GLY A 239 4.08 0.80 -9.66
CA GLY A 239 4.96 1.93 -9.92
C GLY A 239 4.30 3.07 -10.71
N THR A 240 3.03 2.94 -11.12
CA THR A 240 2.28 4.03 -11.74
C THR A 240 2.26 5.25 -10.83
N PRO A 241 2.68 6.44 -11.30
CA PRO A 241 2.63 7.64 -10.49
C PRO A 241 1.19 8.09 -10.25
N VAL A 242 0.97 8.61 -9.04
CA VAL A 242 -0.28 9.24 -8.61
C VAL A 242 0.05 10.66 -8.19
N PHE A 243 -0.51 11.63 -8.91
CA PHE A 243 -0.38 13.04 -8.62
C PHE A 243 -1.62 13.49 -7.89
N ILE A 244 -1.48 13.96 -6.66
CA ILE A 244 -2.57 14.46 -5.85
C ILE A 244 -2.38 15.96 -5.66
N ARG A 245 -3.38 16.73 -6.05
CA ARG A 245 -3.43 18.18 -5.86
C ARG A 245 -4.74 18.57 -5.21
N GLU A 246 -4.76 19.79 -4.68
CA GLU A 246 -6.00 20.43 -4.26
C GLU A 246 -6.90 20.69 -5.47
#